data_AF-A0A9D8J7X6-F1
#
_entry.id   AF-A0A9D8J7X6-F1
#
_cell.length_a   1.000
_cell.length_b   1.000
_cell.length_c   1.000
_cell.angle_alpha   90.00
_cell.angle_beta   90.00
_cell.angle_gamma   90.00
#
_symmetry.space_group_name_H-M   'P 1'
#
loop_
_entity.id
_entity.type
_entity.pdbx_description
1 polymer ?
#
loop_
_entity_poly.entity_id
_entity_poly.type
_entity_poly.pdbx_seq_one_letter_code
_entity_poly.pdbx_strand_id
1 'polypeptide(L)' 'MAVAEKLNLELKDGVVVIELRPDIAPNHVARIKELVKQKFYDGLKFHR' A
#
# COMPACT_ATOMS: atom_id res chain seq x y z
N MET A 1 -12.07 0.75 -18.03
CA MET A 1 -12.32 0.69 -16.57
C MET A 1 -10.98 0.52 -15.88
N ALA A 2 -10.41 1.59 -15.32
CA ALA A 2 -9.17 1.49 -14.56
C ALA A 2 -9.50 0.90 -13.18
N VAL A 3 -8.99 -0.30 -12.89
CA VAL A 3 -9.14 -0.91 -11.57
C VAL A 3 -8.23 -0.13 -10.63
N ALA A 4 -8.80 0.79 -9.84
CA ALA A 4 -8.06 1.48 -8.80
C ALA A 4 -7.70 0.45 -7.72
N GLU A 5 -6.42 0.09 -7.63
CA GLU A 5 -5.94 -0.87 -6.66
C GLU A 5 -5.77 -0.16 -5.32
N LYS A 6 -6.56 -0.55 -4.31
CA LYS A 6 -6.56 0.11 -3.01
C LYS A 6 -5.77 -0.72 -2.00
N LEU A 7 -4.88 -0.07 -1.28
CA LEU A 7 -4.15 -0.64 -0.15
C LEU A 7 -4.69 -0.03 1.14
N ASN A 8 -5.14 -0.88 2.06
CA ASN A 8 -5.58 -0.45 3.38
C ASN A 8 -4.40 -0.58 4.34
N LEU A 9 -4.06 0.53 4.98
CA LEU A 9 -3.05 0.61 6.02
C LEU A 9 -3.77 0.85 7.35
N GLU A 10 -3.76 -0.17 8.20
CA GLU A 10 -4.40 -0.10 9.52
C GLU A 10 -3.43 0.52 10.52
N LEU A 11 -3.73 1.74 10.97
CA LEU A 11 -3.03 2.42 12.04
C LEU A 11 -3.85 2.35 13.33
N LYS A 12 -3.20 2.59 14.48
CA LYS A 12 -3.89 2.66 15.77
C LYS A 12 -4.96 3.76 15.82
N ASP A 13 -4.75 4.85 15.08
CA ASP A 13 -5.67 5.99 15.00
C ASP A 13 -6.73 5.86 13.89
N GLY A 14 -6.62 4.85 13.01
CA GLY A 14 -7.60 4.65 11.94
C GLY A 14 -7.06 3.91 10.72
N VAL A 15 -7.95 3.63 9.76
CA VAL A 15 -7.60 2.95 8.52
C VAL A 15 -7.35 3.98 7.42
N VAL A 16 -6.14 4.00 6.88
CA VAL A 16 -5.76 4.83 5.75
C VAL A 16 -5.93 4.01 4.47
N VAL A 17 -6.73 4.51 3.53
CA VAL A 17 -6.93 3.86 2.22
C VAL A 17 -6.06 4.59 1.20
N ILE A 18 -5.08 3.88 0.65
CA ILE A 18 -4.13 4.39 -0.35
C ILE A 18 -4.54 3.85 -1.72
N GLU A 19 -4.87 4.74 -2.65
CA GLU A 19 -5.18 4.36 -4.03
C GLU A 19 -3.91 4.33 -4.87
N LEU A 20 -3.56 3.14 -5.34
CA LEU A 20 -2.39 2.90 -6.19
C LEU A 20 -2.74 3.15 -7.65
N ARG A 21 -1.80 3.78 -8.37
CA ARG A 21 -1.92 4.15 -9.79
C ARG A 21 -0.94 3.34 -10.64
N PRO A 22 -1.27 2.07 -10.99
CA PRO A 22 -0.41 1.24 -11.82
C PRO A 22 -0.26 1.78 -13.25
N ASP A 23 -1.16 2.66 -13.67
CA ASP A 23 -1.13 3.34 -14.97
C ASP A 23 0.07 4.28 -15.14
N ILE A 24 0.57 4.89 -14.07
CA ILE A 24 1.71 5.82 -14.11
C ILE A 24 3.00 5.13 -13.65
N ALA A 25 2.92 4.25 -12.65
CA ALA A 25 4.11 3.64 -12.03
C ALA A 25 3.92 2.14 -11.75
N PRO A 26 3.88 1.29 -12.79
CA PRO A 26 3.60 -0.15 -12.63
C PRO A 26 4.66 -0.87 -11.77
N ASN A 27 5.94 -0.49 -11.90
CA ASN A 27 7.04 -1.11 -11.15
C ASN A 27 6.95 -0.84 -9.64
N HIS A 28 6.55 0.37 -9.24
CA HIS A 28 6.38 0.70 -7.82
C HIS A 28 5.20 -0.04 -7.20
N VAL A 29 4.07 -0.11 -7.92
CA VAL A 29 2.88 -0.83 -7.46
C VAL A 29 3.19 -2.32 -7.29
N ALA A 30 3.91 -2.93 -8.24
CA ALA A 30 4.36 -4.32 -8.13
C ALA A 30 5.21 -4.56 -6.88
N ARG A 31 6.20 -3.69 -6.62
CA ARG A 31 7.09 -3.80 -5.46
C ARG A 31 6.34 -3.65 -4.14
N ILE A 32 5.45 -2.65 -4.03
CA ILE A 32 4.65 -2.42 -2.83
C ILE A 32 3.77 -3.64 -2.53
N LYS A 33 3.14 -4.24 -3.55
CA LYS A 33 2.34 -5.46 -3.37
C LYS A 33 3.14 -6.64 -2.83
N GLU A 34 4.36 -6.84 -3.31
CA GLU A 34 5.21 -7.91 -2.78
C GLU A 34 5.55 -7.69 -1.31
N LEU A 35 5.92 -6.46 -0.94
CA LEU A 35 6.24 -6.10 0.44
C LEU A 35 5.01 -6.25 1.37
N VAL A 36 3.84 -5.86 0.89
CA VAL A 36 2.57 -6.04 1.62
C VAL A 36 2.24 -7.53 1.79
N LYS A 37 2.41 -8.36 0.76
CA LYS A 37 2.24 -9.83 0.87
C LYS A 37 3.20 -10.45 1.87
N GLN A 38 4.42 -9.93 1.95
CA GLN A 38 5.42 -10.34 2.94
C GLN A 38 5.16 -9.78 4.33
N LYS A 39 4.07 -9.02 4.54
CA LYS A 39 3.75 -8.34 5.79
C LYS A 39 4.89 -7.44 6.29
N PHE A 40 5.67 -6.88 5.37
CA PHE A 40 6.86 -6.10 5.73
C PHE A 40 6.50 -4.84 6.55
N TYR A 41 5.33 -4.26 6.29
CA TYR A 41 4.84 -3.06 6.99
C TYR A 41 4.07 -3.36 8.28
N ASP A 42 3.79 -4.62 8.58
CA ASP A 42 3.03 -5.03 9.76
C ASP A 42 3.87 -4.82 11.02
N GLY A 43 3.38 -3.98 11.94
CA GLY A 43 4.09 -3.65 13.18
C GLY A 43 5.21 -2.61 13.04
N LEU A 44 5.43 -2.05 11.85
CA LEU A 44 6.32 -0.90 11.68
C LEU A 44 5.66 0.37 12.22
N LYS A 45 6.43 1.17 12.94
CA LYS A 45 6.03 2.53 13.35
C LYS A 45 6.39 3.52 12.26
N PHE A 46 5.51 4.47 12.00
CA PHE A 46 5.85 5.64 11.20
C PHE A 46 6.83 6.49 12.00
N HIS A 47 8.07 6.58 11.53
CA HIS A 47 9.14 7.32 12.20
C HIS A 47 9.13 8.81 11.84
N ARG A 48 8.39 9.20 10.79
CA ARG A 48 8.28 10.59 10.32
C ARG A 48 7.02 10.78 9.49
#